data_AF-A0A388TE42-F1
#
_entry.id   AF-A0A388TE42-F1
#
_cell.length_a   1.000
_cell.length_b   1.000
_cell.length_c   1.000
_cell.angle_alpha   90.00
_cell.angle_beta   90.00
_cell.angle_gamma   90.00
#
_symmetry.space_group_name_H-M   'P 1'
#
loop_
_entity.id
_entity.type
_entity.pdbx_description
1 polymer ?
#
loop_
_entity_poly.entity_id
_entity_poly.type
_entity_poly.pdbx_seq_one_letter_code
_entity_poly.pdbx_strand_id
1 'polypeptide(L)'
;MTFLENYFASIKSKEIQDSVFSVAKKIFTDKDKLGNFDYKSQTSGLLLGEVQSGKTGQMFGIIAAAADKEFKVFLILTTDNSRLQQQTFKRALDSFSNFCVCDEKDTLRFKMNKMRLPVIVVLKKNSSVLKKWRNELLNSRFLDGSPLFIVDDEADAASLNTKVNKNDISAINRNINDIRKTSSSCVYLQVTATPQAVLLQTTVSEFKPSFVVYFSPGGMYLGGDFFFSKPEPYCIIETDEKEIKTIIDPNEIDNTWLSRAILNFLVVCSQFKLSNYSNVCNFLIHPSTKIKDHAVVTEKIGETLNEILQSITDNDDLIKESLKTEWVNLQTTKPEIKPFDDIYDCIKDMLFHSEIKPYTINSKSPADISFDNGFNIVVGGNILGRGVTFPNLQTIYYLRTAKTPQADTYWQHCRMFGYDRDRSLIRLFMPFSIFKLFQELNESQKALIKQISVHGIDSTHLLYSKNIRPTRKNVVLSKKLSIIAGGVNYFSAFPINKSLDDLNKILLPYDGKDMKECGIDFIIQILSYLDSEDRNNDWDSREFINAVKMAADKQHLKKAKLLVSVGHKIKKNTGTMLSQDDRNKIDKCVSDISLIMYQLTGDKELGWSGKPLWMPNIKLPDGFIFYKME
;
A
#
# COMPACT_ATOMS: atom_id res chain seq x y z
N MET A 1 -1.54 5.92 37.29
CA MET A 1 -1.95 6.07 35.89
C MET A 1 -0.94 5.34 35.04
N THR A 2 -1.37 4.41 34.19
CA THR A 2 -0.48 3.63 33.33
C THR A 2 0.11 4.52 32.23
N PHE A 3 1.14 4.06 31.51
CA PHE A 3 1.71 4.80 30.37
C PHE A 3 0.67 4.99 29.26
N LEU A 4 -0.15 3.96 28.98
CA LEU A 4 -1.23 4.06 28.00
C LEU A 4 -2.32 5.07 28.39
N GLU A 5 -2.72 5.10 29.66
CA GLU A 5 -3.69 6.09 30.17
C GLU A 5 -3.18 7.53 30.03
N ASN A 6 -1.89 7.75 30.33
CA ASN A 6 -1.25 9.07 30.12
C ASN A 6 -1.24 9.46 28.64
N TYR A 7 -0.97 8.51 27.73
CA TYR A 7 -1.02 8.77 26.29
C TYR A 7 -2.44 9.09 25.82
N PHE A 8 -3.47 8.42 26.36
CA PHE A 8 -4.86 8.77 26.03
C PHE A 8 -5.24 10.18 26.46
N ALA A 9 -4.69 10.69 27.57
CA ALA A 9 -4.89 12.07 27.98
C ALA A 9 -4.33 13.10 26.96
N SER A 10 -3.37 12.71 26.12
CA SER A 10 -2.85 13.58 25.05
C SER A 10 -3.69 13.53 23.75
N ILE A 11 -4.62 12.57 23.62
CA ILE A 11 -5.48 12.41 22.44
C ILE A 11 -6.84 13.05 22.70
N LYS A 12 -7.24 14.02 21.86
CA LYS A 12 -8.55 14.69 21.99
C LYS A 12 -9.73 13.84 21.50
N SER A 13 -9.53 13.03 20.45
CA SER A 13 -10.61 12.25 19.83
C SER A 13 -10.84 10.92 20.54
N LYS A 14 -12.07 10.69 21.00
CA LYS A 14 -12.46 9.43 21.64
C LYS A 14 -12.41 8.24 20.68
N GLU A 15 -12.81 8.43 19.43
CA GLU A 15 -12.73 7.41 18.37
C GLU A 15 -11.27 6.94 18.15
N ILE A 16 -10.32 7.88 18.16
CA ILE A 16 -8.89 7.55 18.04
C ILE A 16 -8.43 6.78 19.28
N GLN A 17 -8.80 7.21 20.49
CA GLN A 17 -8.45 6.49 21.72
C GLN A 17 -8.97 5.05 21.69
N ASP A 18 -10.22 4.84 21.31
CA ASP A 18 -10.85 3.50 21.28
C ASP A 18 -10.21 2.60 20.21
N SER A 19 -9.86 3.18 19.05
CA SER A 19 -9.10 2.47 18.01
C SER A 19 -7.72 2.04 18.52
N VAL A 20 -6.97 2.96 19.16
CA VAL A 20 -5.65 2.67 19.75
C VAL A 20 -5.76 1.60 20.84
N PHE A 21 -6.76 1.71 21.72
CA PHE A 21 -7.00 0.73 22.77
C PHE A 21 -7.26 -0.67 22.18
N SER A 22 -8.12 -0.76 21.17
CA SER A 22 -8.45 -2.02 20.48
C SER A 22 -7.21 -2.66 19.85
N VAL A 23 -6.38 -1.88 19.17
CA VAL A 23 -5.13 -2.35 18.55
C VAL A 23 -4.12 -2.81 19.59
N ALA A 24 -3.87 -1.99 20.61
CA ALA A 24 -2.95 -2.32 21.69
C ALA A 24 -3.39 -3.61 22.42
N LYS A 25 -4.68 -3.72 22.74
CA LYS A 25 -5.25 -4.94 23.33
C LYS A 25 -5.01 -6.16 22.43
N LYS A 26 -5.35 -6.08 21.14
CA LYS A 26 -5.10 -7.19 20.19
C LYS A 26 -3.63 -7.61 20.20
N ILE A 27 -2.68 -6.68 20.21
CA ILE A 27 -1.25 -7.01 20.16
C ILE A 27 -0.79 -7.68 21.47
N PHE A 28 -1.14 -7.12 22.63
CA PHE A 28 -0.58 -7.53 23.93
C PHE A 28 -1.41 -8.55 24.73
N THR A 29 -2.61 -8.93 24.27
CA THR A 29 -3.41 -9.98 24.95
C THR A 29 -3.56 -11.25 24.12
N ASP A 30 -3.37 -11.18 22.81
CA ASP A 30 -3.49 -12.34 21.92
C ASP A 30 -2.23 -13.22 22.01
N LYS A 31 -2.43 -14.51 22.26
CA LYS A 31 -1.34 -15.49 22.45
C LYS A 31 -0.56 -15.75 21.16
N ASP A 32 -1.18 -15.58 20.00
CA ASP A 32 -0.53 -15.72 18.69
C ASP A 32 0.22 -14.44 18.28
N LYS A 33 0.25 -13.42 19.15
CA LYS A 33 0.94 -12.15 18.97
C LYS A 33 1.94 -11.93 20.12
N LEU A 34 1.79 -10.88 20.93
CA LEU A 34 2.68 -10.57 22.06
C LEU A 34 2.09 -10.92 23.42
N GLY A 35 0.91 -11.55 23.49
CA GLY A 35 0.28 -11.93 24.76
C GLY A 35 1.09 -12.93 25.59
N ASN A 36 1.88 -13.79 24.93
CA ASN A 36 2.80 -14.75 25.55
C ASN A 36 4.27 -14.42 25.24
N PHE A 37 4.61 -13.15 24.99
CA PHE A 37 6.00 -12.79 24.70
C PHE A 37 6.91 -13.23 25.85
N ASP A 38 7.92 -14.05 25.53
CA ASP A 38 8.75 -14.76 26.50
C ASP A 38 9.94 -13.93 27.02
N TYR A 39 10.11 -12.71 26.50
CA TYR A 39 11.25 -11.83 26.77
C TYR A 39 12.61 -12.44 26.46
N LYS A 40 12.65 -13.48 25.62
CA LYS A 40 13.86 -14.20 25.18
C LYS A 40 13.97 -14.31 23.67
N SER A 41 12.85 -14.17 22.96
CA SER A 41 12.75 -14.32 21.52
C SER A 41 12.90 -12.99 20.77
N GLN A 42 13.22 -13.13 19.49
CA GLN A 42 13.28 -12.04 18.52
C GLN A 42 12.01 -12.13 17.66
N THR A 43 11.07 -11.22 17.86
CA THR A 43 9.75 -11.29 17.21
C THR A 43 9.56 -10.11 16.29
N SER A 44 9.15 -10.37 15.05
CA SER A 44 8.75 -9.34 14.08
C SER A 44 7.24 -9.36 13.91
N GLY A 45 6.61 -8.18 13.88
CA GLY A 45 5.17 -8.02 13.68
C GLY A 45 4.87 -6.92 12.68
N LEU A 46 3.69 -6.97 12.04
CA LEU A 46 3.24 -5.97 11.08
C LEU A 46 1.99 -5.24 11.59
N LEU A 47 2.08 -3.93 11.76
CA LEU A 47 0.95 -3.04 11.91
C LEU A 47 0.60 -2.44 10.54
N LEU A 48 -0.56 -2.84 10.01
CA LEU A 48 -1.07 -2.39 8.72
C LEU A 48 -2.20 -1.38 8.94
N GLY A 49 -2.14 -0.26 8.22
CA GLY A 49 -3.23 0.69 8.14
C GLY A 49 -3.13 1.58 6.92
N GLU A 50 -4.24 2.14 6.47
CA GLU A 50 -4.30 2.90 5.21
C GLU A 50 -3.36 4.11 5.17
N VAL A 51 -3.09 4.65 3.98
CA VAL A 51 -2.28 5.87 3.82
C VAL A 51 -2.96 7.04 4.54
N GLN A 52 -2.23 7.78 5.37
CA GLN A 52 -2.79 8.86 6.21
C GLN A 52 -3.90 8.45 7.21
N SER A 53 -4.05 7.16 7.52
CA SER A 53 -5.06 6.67 8.49
C SER A 53 -4.82 7.02 9.98
N GLY A 54 -3.66 7.60 10.32
CA GLY A 54 -3.27 7.87 11.71
C GLY A 54 -2.30 6.85 12.33
N LYS A 55 -1.55 6.10 11.51
CA LYS A 55 -0.53 5.11 11.93
C LYS A 55 0.41 5.59 13.06
N THR A 56 0.86 6.85 13.02
CA THR A 56 1.75 7.40 14.07
C THR A 56 1.10 7.37 15.46
N GLY A 57 -0.20 7.68 15.57
CA GLY A 57 -0.91 7.60 16.85
C GLY A 57 -1.07 6.16 17.36
N GLN A 58 -1.31 5.23 16.44
CA GLN A 58 -1.33 3.79 16.75
C GLN A 58 0.03 3.31 17.26
N MET A 59 1.12 3.67 16.57
CA MET A 59 2.48 3.37 17.00
C MET A 59 2.77 3.89 18.42
N PHE A 60 2.43 5.14 18.72
CA PHE A 60 2.64 5.71 20.05
C PHE A 60 1.82 5.00 21.12
N GLY A 61 0.55 4.67 20.84
CA GLY A 61 -0.26 3.88 21.75
C GLY A 61 0.31 2.49 22.02
N ILE A 62 0.89 1.84 21.01
CA ILE A 62 1.57 0.56 21.18
C ILE A 62 2.85 0.71 22.02
N ILE A 63 3.62 1.79 21.83
CA ILE A 63 4.79 2.09 22.68
C ILE A 63 4.36 2.30 24.15
N ALA A 64 3.29 3.06 24.37
CA ALA A 64 2.74 3.30 25.70
C ALA A 64 2.28 1.99 26.36
N ALA A 65 1.54 1.16 25.62
CA ALA A 65 1.11 -0.16 26.09
C ALA A 65 2.26 -1.15 26.31
N ALA A 66 3.32 -1.08 25.50
CA ALA A 66 4.54 -1.85 25.71
C ALA A 66 5.28 -1.42 26.98
N ALA A 67 5.30 -0.12 27.29
CA ALA A 67 5.87 0.38 28.53
C ALA A 67 5.10 -0.13 29.77
N ASP A 68 3.78 -0.29 29.66
CA ASP A 68 2.95 -0.99 30.67
C ASP A 68 3.28 -2.49 30.79
N LYS A 69 4.04 -3.06 29.83
CA LYS A 69 4.56 -4.43 29.80
C LYS A 69 6.08 -4.47 30.02
N GLU A 70 6.61 -3.55 30.83
CA GLU A 70 8.01 -3.53 31.29
C GLU A 70 9.07 -3.27 30.21
N PHE A 71 8.68 -2.95 28.97
CA PHE A 71 9.64 -2.43 27.98
C PHE A 71 10.10 -1.03 28.39
N LYS A 72 11.42 -0.82 28.42
CA LYS A 72 12.00 0.47 28.84
C LYS A 72 12.79 1.20 27.75
N VAL A 73 13.17 0.51 26.67
CA VAL A 73 13.97 1.07 25.57
C VAL A 73 13.22 0.91 24.27
N PHE A 74 12.93 2.04 23.63
CA PHE A 74 12.18 2.14 22.39
C PHE A 74 13.00 2.84 21.31
N LEU A 75 13.01 2.28 20.11
CA LEU A 75 13.55 2.94 18.93
C LEU A 75 12.42 3.16 17.91
N ILE A 76 12.31 4.38 17.38
CA ILE A 76 11.44 4.68 16.25
C ILE A 76 12.34 4.95 15.05
N LEU A 77 12.24 4.10 14.03
CA LEU A 77 13.00 4.24 12.78
C LEU A 77 12.11 4.91 11.74
N THR A 78 12.48 6.11 11.30
CA THR A 78 11.83 6.82 10.19
C THR A 78 12.62 6.62 8.90
N THR A 79 12.06 6.96 7.74
CA THR A 79 12.85 6.99 6.48
C THR A 79 14.06 7.93 6.59
N ASP A 80 15.04 7.81 5.67
CA ASP A 80 16.22 8.70 5.61
C ASP A 80 15.84 10.10 5.13
N ASN A 81 15.10 10.82 5.98
CA ASN A 81 14.58 12.16 5.74
C ASN A 81 14.56 12.89 7.08
N SER A 82 15.33 13.98 7.17
CA SER A 82 15.48 14.77 8.38
C SER A 82 14.17 15.43 8.82
N ARG A 83 13.34 15.91 7.88
CA ARG A 83 12.04 16.53 8.17
C ARG A 83 11.10 15.54 8.85
N LEU A 84 10.99 14.33 8.29
CA LEU A 84 10.16 13.26 8.84
C LEU A 84 10.59 12.83 10.24
N GLN A 85 11.90 12.68 10.42
CA GLN A 85 12.49 12.33 11.72
C GLN A 85 12.15 13.40 12.76
N GLN A 86 12.34 14.69 12.43
CA GLN A 86 12.06 15.80 13.34
C GLN A 86 10.57 15.94 13.66
N GLN A 87 9.68 15.74 12.67
CA GLN A 87 8.22 15.75 12.89
C GLN A 87 7.80 14.64 13.86
N THR A 88 8.35 13.44 13.69
CA THR A 88 8.07 12.29 14.57
C THR A 88 8.63 12.51 15.96
N PHE A 89 9.85 13.05 16.06
CA PHE A 89 10.48 13.41 17.34
C PHE A 89 9.66 14.45 18.12
N LYS A 90 9.25 15.55 17.48
CA LYS A 90 8.42 16.58 18.13
C LYS A 90 7.09 16.00 18.62
N ARG A 91 6.41 15.21 17.77
CA ARG A 91 5.17 14.53 18.16
C ARG A 91 5.36 13.60 19.35
N ALA A 92 6.47 12.86 19.42
CA ALA A 92 6.78 12.01 20.56
C ALA A 92 7.04 12.83 21.82
N LEU A 93 7.78 13.94 21.72
CA LEU A 93 8.03 14.86 22.83
C LEU A 93 6.73 15.44 23.39
N ASP A 94 5.82 15.85 22.50
CA ASP A 94 4.51 16.42 22.88
C ASP A 94 3.57 15.36 23.49
N SER A 95 3.70 14.09 23.09
CA SER A 95 2.81 13.00 23.54
C SER A 95 3.28 12.27 24.80
N PHE A 96 4.58 12.33 25.12
CA PHE A 96 5.18 11.51 26.18
C PHE A 96 5.93 12.37 27.20
N SER A 97 5.20 12.97 28.13
CA SER A 97 5.76 13.76 29.23
C SER A 97 6.51 12.91 30.27
N ASN A 98 6.20 11.62 30.36
CA ASN A 98 6.76 10.65 31.30
C ASN A 98 7.84 9.74 30.69
N PHE A 99 8.35 10.07 29.50
CA PHE A 99 9.47 9.37 28.85
C PHE A 99 10.67 10.31 28.68
N CYS A 100 11.86 9.72 28.61
CA CYS A 100 13.00 10.41 28.03
C CYS A 100 12.95 10.28 26.50
N VAL A 101 12.49 11.32 25.80
CA VAL A 101 12.46 11.35 24.33
C VAL A 101 13.76 11.96 23.81
N CYS A 102 14.48 11.24 22.95
CA CYS A 102 15.76 11.63 22.37
C CYS A 102 15.69 11.68 20.84
N ASP A 103 16.31 12.68 20.22
CA ASP A 103 16.57 12.70 18.79
C ASP A 103 17.86 11.92 18.43
N GLU A 104 18.28 11.93 17.15
CA GLU A 104 19.48 11.22 16.71
C GLU A 104 20.83 11.83 17.20
N LYS A 105 20.80 13.04 17.78
CA LYS A 105 21.94 13.80 18.30
C LYS A 105 22.02 13.74 19.84
N ASP A 106 20.92 13.45 20.52
CA ASP A 106 20.73 13.46 21.98
C ASP A 106 21.41 12.31 22.77
N THR A 107 22.64 11.92 22.41
CA THR A 107 23.33 10.80 23.09
C THR A 107 23.68 11.12 24.54
N LEU A 108 23.95 12.38 24.87
CA LEU A 108 24.20 12.82 26.24
C LEU A 108 22.93 12.68 27.10
N ARG A 109 21.79 13.18 26.61
CA ARG A 109 20.48 13.04 27.26
C ARG A 109 20.13 11.57 27.50
N PHE A 110 20.33 10.74 26.48
CA PHE A 110 20.15 9.29 26.58
C PHE A 110 20.97 8.69 27.74
N LYS A 111 22.27 8.96 27.81
CA LYS A 111 23.15 8.46 28.89
C LYS A 111 22.77 9.00 30.27
N MET A 112 22.46 10.29 30.35
CA MET A 112 22.09 10.96 31.61
C MET A 112 20.77 10.45 32.19
N ASN A 113 19.87 9.92 31.34
CA ASN A 113 18.63 9.31 31.80
C ASN A 113 18.88 8.17 32.80
N LYS A 114 19.98 7.41 32.67
CA LYS A 114 20.33 6.27 33.54
C LYS A 114 19.13 5.33 33.80
N MET A 115 18.27 5.15 32.81
CA MET A 115 17.01 4.38 32.89
C MET A 115 16.04 4.82 33.99
N ARG A 116 16.08 6.10 34.41
CA ARG A 116 15.11 6.70 35.35
C ARG A 116 13.70 6.75 34.77
N LEU A 117 13.60 7.08 33.48
CA LEU A 117 12.37 7.02 32.69
C LEU A 117 12.55 6.02 31.53
N PRO A 118 11.48 5.39 31.03
CA PRO A 118 11.53 4.72 29.75
C PRO A 118 12.00 5.69 28.66
N VAL A 119 12.76 5.20 27.68
CA VAL A 119 13.44 6.03 26.70
C VAL A 119 12.95 5.73 25.28
N ILE A 120 12.61 6.78 24.54
CA ILE A 120 12.27 6.71 23.11
C ILE A 120 13.37 7.43 22.34
N VAL A 121 14.01 6.74 21.40
CA VAL A 121 14.98 7.37 20.50
C VAL A 121 14.44 7.36 19.07
N VAL A 122 14.30 8.54 18.47
CA VAL A 122 13.78 8.69 17.10
C VAL A 122 14.94 8.85 16.12
N LEU A 123 15.13 7.86 15.26
CA LEU A 123 16.26 7.73 14.35
C LEU A 123 15.81 7.68 12.89
N LYS A 124 16.58 8.28 12.00
CA LYS A 124 16.42 8.04 10.56
C LYS A 124 17.13 6.75 10.15
N LYS A 125 16.60 6.07 9.13
CA LYS A 125 17.19 4.88 8.49
C LYS A 125 18.42 5.19 7.65
N ASN A 126 19.45 5.73 8.30
CA ASN A 126 20.73 6.10 7.72
C ASN A 126 21.86 5.25 8.32
N SER A 127 22.76 4.74 7.48
CA SER A 127 23.82 3.82 7.90
C SER A 127 24.70 4.37 9.04
N SER A 128 25.12 5.64 8.94
CA SER A 128 25.99 6.27 9.94
C SER A 128 25.27 6.51 11.27
N VAL A 129 24.01 6.96 11.20
CA VAL A 129 23.17 7.19 12.40
C VAL A 129 22.89 5.88 13.13
N LEU A 130 22.48 4.84 12.41
CA LEU A 130 22.20 3.53 13.00
C LEU A 130 23.46 2.92 13.63
N LYS A 131 24.62 3.01 12.95
CA LYS A 131 25.89 2.53 13.51
C LYS A 131 26.29 3.27 14.79
N LYS A 132 26.11 4.60 14.83
CA LYS A 132 26.33 5.42 16.03
C LYS A 132 25.45 4.92 17.17
N TRP A 133 24.14 4.82 16.96
CA TRP A 133 23.19 4.45 18.01
C TRP A 133 23.31 3.00 18.47
N ARG A 134 23.67 2.06 17.59
CA ARG A 134 24.07 0.71 17.99
C ARG A 134 25.18 0.75 19.04
N ASN A 135 26.23 1.55 18.81
CA ASN A 135 27.33 1.65 19.75
C ASN A 135 26.90 2.35 21.05
N GLU A 136 26.03 3.36 20.99
CA GLU A 136 25.49 4.02 22.20
C GLU A 136 24.64 3.07 23.06
N LEU A 137 23.81 2.24 22.43
CA LEU A 137 23.01 1.21 23.11
C LEU A 137 23.93 0.20 23.82
N LEU A 138 24.94 -0.34 23.11
CA LEU A 138 25.92 -1.27 23.68
C LEU A 138 26.70 -0.65 24.86
N ASN A 139 27.20 0.57 24.69
CA ASN A 139 28.01 1.23 25.71
C ASN A 139 27.20 1.63 26.95
N SER A 140 25.91 1.89 26.80
CA SER A 140 25.03 2.26 27.92
C SER A 140 24.71 1.10 28.87
N ARG A 141 24.79 -0.15 28.38
CA ARG A 141 24.31 -1.35 29.10
C ARG A 141 22.83 -1.31 29.51
N PHE A 142 22.03 -0.41 28.93
CA PHE A 142 20.59 -0.30 29.24
C PHE A 142 19.77 -1.49 28.75
N LEU A 143 20.33 -2.28 27.82
CA LEU A 143 19.70 -3.47 27.25
C LEU A 143 20.20 -4.77 27.89
N ASP A 144 21.09 -4.71 28.88
CA ASP A 144 21.56 -5.90 29.60
C ASP A 144 20.37 -6.54 30.34
N GLY A 145 19.88 -7.67 29.81
CA GLY A 145 18.70 -8.38 30.31
C GLY A 145 17.35 -7.66 30.12
N SER A 146 17.32 -6.54 29.37
CA SER A 146 16.09 -5.78 29.11
C SER A 146 15.66 -5.88 27.65
N PRO A 147 14.37 -6.06 27.36
CA PRO A 147 13.89 -6.22 25.99
C PRO A 147 13.94 -4.89 25.22
N LEU A 148 14.26 -4.97 23.93
CA LEU A 148 14.23 -3.84 23.01
C LEU A 148 12.90 -3.81 22.22
N PHE A 149 12.28 -2.65 22.07
CA PHE A 149 11.14 -2.47 21.19
C PHE A 149 11.49 -1.50 20.06
N ILE A 150 11.52 -1.99 18.83
CA ILE A 150 11.79 -1.19 17.63
C ILE A 150 10.48 -1.04 16.86
N VAL A 151 10.14 0.20 16.51
CA VAL A 151 9.10 0.48 15.53
C VAL A 151 9.74 1.00 14.25
N ASP A 152 9.53 0.29 13.14
CA ASP A 152 10.00 0.67 11.82
C ASP A 152 8.85 1.31 11.03
N ASP A 153 8.82 2.64 11.02
CA ASP A 153 7.83 3.40 10.27
C ASP A 153 8.20 3.43 8.78
N GLU A 154 7.19 3.25 7.93
CA GLU A 154 7.36 2.99 6.49
C GLU A 154 8.31 1.80 6.25
N ALA A 155 8.03 0.65 6.88
CA ALA A 155 8.91 -0.53 6.88
C ALA A 155 9.21 -1.10 5.48
N ASP A 156 8.38 -0.80 4.49
CA ASP A 156 8.63 -1.12 3.08
C ASP A 156 9.76 -0.27 2.46
N ALA A 157 10.15 0.84 3.10
CA ALA A 157 11.27 1.69 2.69
C ALA A 157 12.55 1.43 3.49
N ALA A 158 13.66 1.34 2.76
CA ALA A 158 15.05 1.30 3.25
C ALA A 158 15.47 0.10 4.12
N SER A 159 14.62 -0.39 5.04
CA SER A 159 14.95 -1.44 6.01
C SER A 159 15.18 -2.81 5.38
N LEU A 160 14.41 -3.14 4.34
CA LEU A 160 14.50 -4.43 3.65
C LEU A 160 15.83 -4.60 2.90
N ASN A 161 16.32 -5.85 2.82
CA ASN A 161 17.59 -6.15 2.19
C ASN A 161 17.54 -5.96 0.66
N THR A 162 18.11 -4.87 0.16
CA THR A 162 18.19 -4.53 -1.28
C THR A 162 19.24 -5.34 -2.05
N LYS A 163 20.01 -6.19 -1.35
CA LYS A 163 21.05 -7.07 -1.93
C LYS A 163 20.69 -8.56 -1.84
N VAL A 164 19.44 -8.90 -1.54
CA VAL A 164 19.01 -10.30 -1.34
C VAL A 164 19.30 -11.20 -2.55
N ASN A 165 19.15 -10.68 -3.77
CA ASN A 165 19.45 -11.42 -5.01
C ASN A 165 20.95 -11.50 -5.34
N LYS A 166 21.81 -10.83 -4.56
CA LYS A 166 23.28 -10.88 -4.67
C LYS A 166 23.91 -11.75 -3.56
N ASN A 167 23.09 -12.47 -2.78
CA ASN A 167 23.52 -13.20 -1.59
C ASN A 167 24.34 -12.32 -0.61
N ASP A 168 24.00 -11.04 -0.49
CA ASP A 168 24.66 -10.07 0.39
C ASP A 168 23.59 -9.30 1.20
N ILE A 169 24.02 -8.60 2.25
CA ILE A 169 23.18 -7.82 3.16
C ILE A 169 23.45 -6.33 2.95
N SER A 170 22.41 -5.55 2.69
CA SER A 170 22.53 -4.09 2.57
C SER A 170 22.95 -3.43 3.90
N ALA A 171 23.64 -2.28 3.83
CA ALA A 171 24.21 -1.64 5.01
C ALA A 171 23.15 -1.26 6.08
N ILE A 172 22.02 -0.70 5.65
CA ILE A 172 20.91 -0.33 6.56
C ILE A 172 20.32 -1.58 7.21
N ASN A 173 20.01 -2.61 6.42
CA ASN A 173 19.47 -3.87 6.92
C ASN A 173 20.41 -4.53 7.95
N ARG A 174 21.72 -4.54 7.67
CA ARG A 174 22.75 -5.03 8.59
C ARG A 174 22.76 -4.25 9.90
N ASN A 175 22.79 -2.92 9.85
CA ASN A 175 22.83 -2.10 11.06
C ASN A 175 21.56 -2.27 11.92
N ILE A 176 20.38 -2.39 11.30
CA ILE A 176 19.14 -2.68 12.04
C ILE A 176 19.23 -4.05 12.72
N ASN A 177 19.74 -5.07 12.02
CA ASN A 177 19.93 -6.39 12.62
C ASN A 177 20.93 -6.36 13.78
N ASP A 178 22.06 -5.66 13.61
CA ASP A 178 23.04 -5.51 14.67
C ASP A 178 22.44 -4.80 15.90
N ILE A 179 21.56 -3.81 15.70
CA ILE A 179 20.82 -3.13 16.79
C ILE A 179 19.89 -4.13 17.50
N ARG A 180 19.12 -4.94 16.77
CA ARG A 180 18.24 -5.96 17.37
C ARG A 180 19.01 -6.94 18.27
N LYS A 181 20.25 -7.26 17.87
CA LYS A 181 21.16 -8.16 18.60
C LYS A 181 21.87 -7.50 19.80
N THR A 182 21.65 -6.21 20.06
CA THR A 182 22.15 -5.55 21.28
C THR A 182 21.36 -5.90 22.54
N SER A 183 20.18 -6.50 22.39
CA SER A 183 19.36 -7.02 23.49
C SER A 183 19.18 -8.53 23.36
N SER A 184 18.97 -9.20 24.51
CA SER A 184 18.58 -10.62 24.56
C SER A 184 17.25 -10.91 23.89
N SER A 185 16.34 -9.93 23.82
CA SER A 185 15.05 -10.07 23.15
C SER A 185 14.63 -8.77 22.48
N CYS A 186 13.94 -8.88 21.36
CA CYS A 186 13.52 -7.70 20.60
C CYS A 186 12.15 -7.93 19.98
N VAL A 187 11.28 -6.94 20.10
CA VAL A 187 10.09 -6.79 19.26
C VAL A 187 10.42 -5.80 18.14
N TYR A 188 10.29 -6.23 16.89
CA TYR A 188 10.46 -5.41 15.69
C TYR A 188 9.09 -5.22 15.02
N LEU A 189 8.43 -4.11 15.34
CA LEU A 189 7.12 -3.78 14.79
C LEU A 189 7.26 -2.95 13.52
N GLN A 190 6.90 -3.55 12.39
CA GLN A 190 6.87 -2.92 11.08
C GLN A 190 5.55 -2.18 10.89
N VAL A 191 5.60 -0.90 10.55
CA VAL A 191 4.42 -0.06 10.33
C VAL A 191 4.42 0.41 8.88
N THR A 192 3.36 0.12 8.12
CA THR A 192 3.26 0.58 6.72
C THR A 192 1.81 0.56 6.24
N ALA A 193 1.52 1.33 5.18
CA ALA A 193 0.29 1.20 4.40
C ALA A 193 0.41 0.24 3.22
N THR A 194 1.64 -0.09 2.83
CA THR A 194 1.97 -0.84 1.63
C THR A 194 2.80 -2.06 2.01
N PRO A 195 2.14 -3.15 2.43
CA PRO A 195 2.81 -4.29 3.02
C PRO A 195 3.42 -5.24 1.97
N GLN A 196 3.28 -4.96 0.66
CA GLN A 196 3.66 -5.88 -0.42
C GLN A 196 5.09 -6.38 -0.28
N ALA A 197 6.05 -5.47 -0.08
CA ALA A 197 7.45 -5.82 0.09
C ALA A 197 7.73 -6.61 1.38
N VAL A 198 7.03 -6.26 2.45
CA VAL A 198 7.15 -6.89 3.78
C VAL A 198 6.58 -8.32 3.76
N LEU A 199 5.44 -8.51 3.11
CA LEU A 199 4.79 -9.81 2.95
C LEU A 199 5.60 -10.74 2.03
N LEU A 200 6.30 -10.18 1.04
CA LEU A 200 7.19 -10.93 0.14
C LEU A 200 8.61 -11.13 0.69
N GLN A 201 8.79 -11.14 2.02
CA GLN A 201 10.02 -11.62 2.64
C GLN A 201 9.98 -13.14 2.83
N THR A 202 11.14 -13.80 2.71
CA THR A 202 11.28 -15.25 2.91
C THR A 202 11.10 -15.62 4.38
N THR A 203 10.65 -16.83 4.66
CA THR A 203 10.50 -17.36 6.04
C THR A 203 11.80 -17.33 6.85
N VAL A 204 12.96 -17.50 6.20
CA VAL A 204 14.28 -17.39 6.85
C VAL A 204 14.71 -15.95 7.18
N SER A 205 13.96 -14.94 6.70
CA SER A 205 14.28 -13.55 6.97
C SER A 205 13.80 -13.16 8.37
N GLU A 206 14.71 -12.64 9.20
CA GLU A 206 14.35 -12.09 10.52
C GLU A 206 13.39 -10.88 10.41
N PHE A 207 13.14 -10.35 9.20
CA PHE A 207 12.22 -9.25 8.90
C PHE A 207 10.87 -9.73 8.34
N LYS A 208 10.65 -11.04 8.18
CA LYS A 208 9.32 -11.57 7.88
C LYS A 208 8.47 -11.43 9.15
N PRO A 209 7.32 -10.74 9.11
CA PRO A 209 6.48 -10.65 10.30
C PRO A 209 5.84 -12.00 10.61
N SER A 210 5.82 -12.34 11.90
CA SER A 210 5.17 -13.53 12.46
C SER A 210 3.67 -13.33 12.71
N PHE A 211 3.26 -12.08 12.90
CA PHE A 211 1.86 -11.70 13.05
C PHE A 211 1.58 -10.36 12.35
N VAL A 212 0.30 -10.12 12.07
CA VAL A 212 -0.21 -8.89 11.47
C VAL A 212 -1.41 -8.39 12.27
N VAL A 213 -1.50 -7.08 12.44
CA VAL A 213 -2.68 -6.39 12.96
C VAL A 213 -3.03 -5.30 11.98
N TYR A 214 -4.21 -5.43 11.38
CA TYR A 214 -4.83 -4.36 10.61
C TYR A 214 -5.71 -3.50 11.52
N PHE A 215 -5.66 -2.18 11.32
CA PHE A 215 -6.60 -1.25 11.91
C PHE A 215 -7.27 -0.42 10.82
N SER A 216 -8.59 -0.31 10.90
CA SER A 216 -9.37 0.50 9.98
C SER A 216 -9.28 1.97 10.35
N PRO A 217 -9.29 2.88 9.35
CA PRO A 217 -9.44 4.31 9.61
C PRO A 217 -10.83 4.64 10.18
N GLY A 218 -10.95 5.81 10.81
CA GLY A 218 -12.22 6.30 11.39
C GLY A 218 -13.23 6.77 10.35
N GLY A 219 -14.46 7.05 10.76
CA GLY A 219 -15.60 7.31 9.86
C GLY A 219 -15.47 8.55 8.95
N MET A 220 -14.69 9.54 9.37
CA MET A 220 -14.44 10.78 8.61
C MET A 220 -13.31 10.66 7.58
N TYR A 221 -12.62 9.52 7.53
CA TYR A 221 -11.52 9.31 6.61
C TYR A 221 -12.01 9.15 5.17
N LEU A 222 -11.40 9.90 4.25
CA LEU A 222 -11.55 9.69 2.81
C LEU A 222 -10.38 8.85 2.31
N GLY A 223 -10.71 7.66 1.80
CA GLY A 223 -9.73 6.68 1.30
C GLY A 223 -10.06 6.18 -0.09
N GLY A 224 -9.42 5.08 -0.48
CA GLY A 224 -9.59 4.49 -1.81
C GLY A 224 -11.05 4.16 -2.14
N ASP A 225 -11.89 3.88 -1.13
CA ASP A 225 -13.30 3.61 -1.35
C ASP A 225 -14.09 4.83 -1.83
N PHE A 226 -13.74 6.00 -1.30
CA PHE A 226 -14.34 7.26 -1.73
C PHE A 226 -13.89 7.66 -3.13
N PHE A 227 -12.59 7.48 -3.45
CA PHE A 227 -12.00 7.98 -4.70
C PHE A 227 -12.02 7.00 -5.86
N PHE A 228 -12.07 5.68 -5.61
CA PHE A 228 -11.77 4.66 -6.63
C PHE A 228 -12.73 3.47 -6.65
N SER A 229 -13.85 3.52 -5.91
CA SER A 229 -14.90 2.48 -6.00
C SER A 229 -15.95 2.79 -7.08
N LYS A 230 -16.88 1.86 -7.30
CA LYS A 230 -18.05 2.03 -8.18
C LYS A 230 -19.32 2.32 -7.36
N PRO A 231 -20.31 3.10 -7.86
CA PRO A 231 -20.30 3.84 -9.13
C PRO A 231 -19.19 4.91 -9.15
N GLU A 232 -18.81 5.37 -10.36
CA GLU A 232 -17.65 6.26 -10.51
C GLU A 232 -17.83 7.56 -9.69
N PRO A 233 -16.83 7.99 -8.91
CA PRO A 233 -16.98 9.13 -8.01
C PRO A 233 -17.03 10.46 -8.77
N TYR A 234 -17.91 11.36 -8.33
CA TYR A 234 -18.07 12.71 -8.90
C TYR A 234 -16.79 13.57 -8.82
N CYS A 235 -15.87 13.24 -7.91
CA CYS A 235 -14.68 14.05 -7.68
C CYS A 235 -13.58 13.81 -8.72
N ILE A 236 -13.74 12.85 -9.63
CA ILE A 236 -12.79 12.56 -10.70
C ILE A 236 -13.13 13.40 -11.92
N ILE A 237 -12.17 14.19 -12.40
CA ILE A 237 -12.24 14.95 -13.64
C ILE A 237 -11.24 14.31 -14.61
N GLU A 238 -11.76 13.68 -15.66
CA GLU A 238 -10.95 13.03 -16.69
C GLU A 238 -10.20 14.07 -17.52
N THR A 239 -8.88 13.89 -17.66
CA THR A 239 -8.01 14.74 -18.48
C THR A 239 -7.38 13.95 -19.63
N ASP A 240 -6.70 14.62 -20.57
CA ASP A 240 -6.06 13.95 -21.71
C ASP A 240 -4.86 13.07 -21.27
N GLU A 241 -4.83 11.82 -21.77
CA GLU A 241 -3.77 10.83 -21.58
C GLU A 241 -2.36 11.33 -21.95
N LYS A 242 -2.25 12.31 -22.85
CA LYS A 242 -0.96 12.82 -23.36
C LYS A 242 -0.62 14.22 -22.87
N GLU A 243 -1.47 14.82 -22.05
CA GLU A 243 -1.36 16.23 -21.68
C GLU A 243 -0.01 16.61 -21.07
N ILE A 244 0.60 15.73 -20.28
CA ILE A 244 1.93 15.99 -19.72
C ILE A 244 2.96 16.33 -20.80
N LYS A 245 2.85 15.76 -22.01
CA LYS A 245 3.77 16.05 -23.12
C LYS A 245 3.57 17.47 -23.64
N THR A 246 2.33 17.92 -23.72
CA THR A 246 1.94 19.29 -24.11
C THR A 246 2.40 20.30 -23.06
N ILE A 247 2.14 20.02 -21.78
CA ILE A 247 2.55 20.92 -20.68
C ILE A 247 4.06 21.07 -20.61
N ILE A 248 4.85 20.01 -20.79
CA ILE A 248 6.32 20.12 -20.68
C ILE A 248 7.00 20.61 -21.97
N ASP A 249 6.28 20.72 -23.09
CA ASP A 249 6.82 21.30 -24.32
C ASP A 249 6.76 22.83 -24.23
N PRO A 250 7.91 23.53 -24.32
CA PRO A 250 7.93 24.99 -24.29
C PRO A 250 7.31 25.66 -25.52
N ASN A 251 7.10 24.93 -26.62
CA ASN A 251 6.48 25.47 -27.84
C ASN A 251 4.96 25.29 -27.87
N GLU A 252 4.41 24.50 -26.96
CA GLU A 252 2.98 24.22 -26.87
C GLU A 252 2.32 25.15 -25.85
N ILE A 253 1.29 25.86 -26.31
CA ILE A 253 0.52 26.84 -25.53
C ILE A 253 -0.69 26.17 -24.86
N ASP A 254 -1.14 25.02 -25.38
CA ASP A 254 -2.31 24.34 -24.82
C ASP A 254 -2.05 23.83 -23.39
N ASN A 255 -2.75 24.46 -22.45
CA ASN A 255 -2.76 24.16 -21.03
C ASN A 255 -4.20 23.95 -20.52
N THR A 256 -5.13 23.55 -21.40
CA THR A 256 -6.58 23.56 -21.14
C THR A 256 -6.97 22.94 -19.79
N TRP A 257 -6.50 21.73 -19.46
CA TRP A 257 -6.90 21.09 -18.20
C TRP A 257 -6.12 21.61 -17.00
N LEU A 258 -4.87 22.07 -17.18
CA LEU A 258 -4.13 22.78 -16.13
C LEU A 258 -4.88 24.07 -15.74
N SER A 259 -5.28 24.87 -16.73
CA SER A 259 -6.07 26.09 -16.54
C SER A 259 -7.38 25.78 -15.82
N ARG A 260 -8.11 24.76 -16.28
CA ARG A 260 -9.35 24.31 -15.61
C ARG A 260 -9.11 23.90 -14.15
N ALA A 261 -8.03 23.17 -13.85
CA ALA A 261 -7.69 22.77 -12.49
C ALA A 261 -7.33 23.97 -11.60
N ILE A 262 -6.64 24.98 -12.15
CA ILE A 262 -6.33 26.23 -11.44
C ILE A 262 -7.63 27.00 -11.16
N LEU A 263 -8.53 27.16 -12.14
CA LEU A 263 -9.83 27.83 -11.94
C LEU A 263 -10.66 27.15 -10.87
N ASN A 264 -10.74 25.81 -10.90
CA ASN A 264 -11.41 25.02 -9.87
C ASN A 264 -10.81 25.30 -8.47
N PHE A 265 -9.48 25.27 -8.37
CA PHE A 265 -8.76 25.55 -7.12
C PHE A 265 -9.01 26.97 -6.59
N LEU A 266 -9.08 27.98 -7.47
CA LEU A 266 -9.39 29.36 -7.08
C LEU A 266 -10.78 29.47 -6.46
N VAL A 267 -11.80 28.83 -7.05
CA VAL A 267 -13.15 28.77 -6.50
C VAL A 267 -13.16 28.08 -5.12
N VAL A 268 -12.43 26.98 -4.98
CA VAL A 268 -12.31 26.28 -3.69
C VAL A 268 -11.61 27.14 -2.64
N CYS A 269 -10.52 27.83 -2.98
CA CYS A 269 -9.84 28.75 -2.07
C CYS A 269 -10.76 29.89 -1.60
N SER A 270 -11.53 30.50 -2.52
CA SER A 270 -12.51 31.52 -2.16
C SER A 270 -13.59 30.97 -1.22
N GLN A 271 -14.11 29.78 -1.50
CA GLN A 271 -15.09 29.13 -0.63
C GLN A 271 -14.52 28.89 0.79
N PHE A 272 -13.25 28.46 0.88
CA PHE A 272 -12.55 28.26 2.16
C PHE A 272 -12.39 29.56 2.94
N LYS A 273 -11.95 30.63 2.26
CA LYS A 273 -11.72 31.95 2.84
C LYS A 273 -13.03 32.58 3.33
N LEU A 274 -14.04 32.64 2.46
CA LEU A 274 -15.33 33.27 2.77
C LEU A 274 -16.14 32.51 3.83
N SER A 275 -15.93 31.21 3.96
CA SER A 275 -16.62 30.39 4.97
C SER A 275 -15.83 30.22 6.26
N ASN A 276 -14.65 30.83 6.36
CA ASN A 276 -13.73 30.68 7.50
C ASN A 276 -13.46 29.21 7.86
N TYR A 277 -13.42 28.31 6.86
CA TYR A 277 -13.15 26.89 7.08
C TYR A 277 -11.72 26.65 7.50
N SER A 278 -10.78 27.27 6.79
CA SER A 278 -9.37 27.24 7.10
C SER A 278 -8.64 28.33 6.31
N ASN A 279 -7.56 28.83 6.89
CA ASN A 279 -6.60 29.71 6.19
C ASN A 279 -5.60 28.90 5.34
N VAL A 280 -5.92 27.64 5.05
CA VAL A 280 -5.06 26.70 4.32
C VAL A 280 -5.89 25.96 3.29
N CYS A 281 -5.43 25.95 2.05
CA CYS A 281 -5.93 25.09 1.00
C CYS A 281 -4.75 24.69 0.11
N ASN A 282 -4.61 23.40 -0.15
CA ASN A 282 -3.50 22.88 -0.93
C ASN A 282 -4.00 22.29 -2.26
N PHE A 283 -3.19 22.47 -3.29
CA PHE A 283 -3.30 21.86 -4.60
C PHE A 283 -2.01 21.10 -4.91
N LEU A 284 -2.07 19.78 -5.11
CA LEU A 284 -0.91 18.94 -5.41
C LEU A 284 -0.86 18.54 -6.89
N ILE A 285 0.29 18.74 -7.53
CA ILE A 285 0.51 18.38 -8.93
C ILE A 285 1.65 17.36 -9.03
N HIS A 286 1.36 16.24 -9.69
CA HIS A 286 2.29 15.14 -9.95
C HIS A 286 2.66 15.03 -11.43
N PRO A 287 3.57 15.88 -11.93
CA PRO A 287 3.96 15.91 -13.34
C PRO A 287 4.77 14.69 -13.78
N SER A 288 5.93 14.43 -13.16
CA SER A 288 6.81 13.33 -13.56
C SER A 288 7.86 13.02 -12.47
N THR A 289 8.80 12.11 -12.75
CA THR A 289 9.96 11.86 -11.87
C THR A 289 11.12 12.85 -12.09
N LYS A 290 11.10 13.65 -13.15
CA LYS A 290 12.22 14.53 -13.54
C LYS A 290 12.03 15.91 -12.92
N ILE A 291 13.08 16.41 -12.26
CA ILE A 291 13.06 17.74 -11.60
C ILE A 291 12.86 18.87 -12.63
N LYS A 292 13.39 18.73 -13.86
CA LYS A 292 13.21 19.74 -14.92
C LYS A 292 11.74 19.95 -15.25
N ASP A 293 10.98 18.86 -15.41
CA ASP A 293 9.55 18.90 -15.72
C ASP A 293 8.77 19.62 -14.60
N HIS A 294 9.22 19.53 -13.34
CA HIS A 294 8.57 20.22 -12.21
C HIS A 294 8.71 21.74 -12.33
N ALA A 295 9.89 22.21 -12.75
CA ALA A 295 10.15 23.63 -12.94
C ALA A 295 9.28 24.20 -14.07
N VAL A 296 9.24 23.52 -15.22
CA VAL A 296 8.42 23.94 -16.38
C VAL A 296 6.94 24.03 -16.02
N VAL A 297 6.41 23.03 -15.31
CA VAL A 297 5.01 23.04 -14.86
C VAL A 297 4.75 24.18 -13.88
N THR A 298 5.70 24.48 -12.98
CA THR A 298 5.57 25.59 -12.03
C THR A 298 5.58 26.95 -12.72
N GLU A 299 6.41 27.12 -13.74
CA GLU A 299 6.46 28.31 -14.60
C GLU A 299 5.13 28.53 -15.32
N LYS A 300 4.60 27.49 -15.99
CA LYS A 300 3.28 27.54 -16.65
C LYS A 300 2.14 27.89 -15.70
N ILE A 301 2.18 27.40 -14.45
CA ILE A 301 1.18 27.79 -13.43
C ILE A 301 1.26 29.29 -13.13
N GLY A 302 2.48 29.83 -13.00
CA GLY A 302 2.68 31.27 -12.79
C GLY A 302 2.17 32.10 -13.96
N GLU A 303 2.46 31.68 -15.19
CA GLU A 303 1.95 32.30 -16.42
C GLU A 303 0.42 32.30 -16.45
N THR A 304 -0.22 31.15 -16.23
CA THR A 304 -1.68 31.04 -16.20
C THR A 304 -2.32 31.91 -15.11
N LEU A 305 -1.73 31.97 -13.90
CA LEU A 305 -2.25 32.84 -12.85
C LEU A 305 -2.17 34.33 -13.22
N ASN A 306 -1.09 34.74 -13.89
CA ASN A 306 -0.92 36.11 -14.37
C ASN A 306 -1.91 36.44 -15.51
N GLU A 307 -2.12 35.50 -16.45
CA GLU A 307 -3.12 35.63 -17.50
C GLU A 307 -4.53 35.79 -16.93
N ILE A 308 -4.90 34.96 -15.94
CA ILE A 308 -6.20 35.07 -15.26
C ILE A 308 -6.34 36.44 -14.59
N LEU A 309 -5.32 36.90 -13.86
CA LEU A 309 -5.35 38.22 -13.20
C LEU A 309 -5.48 39.36 -14.22
N GLN A 310 -4.77 39.28 -15.34
CA GLN A 310 -4.86 40.27 -16.41
C GLN A 310 -6.27 40.30 -17.01
N SER A 311 -6.82 39.14 -17.39
CA SER A 311 -8.20 39.03 -17.91
C SER A 311 -9.24 39.57 -16.93
N ILE A 312 -9.10 39.31 -15.62
CA ILE A 312 -9.99 39.87 -14.59
C ILE A 312 -9.87 41.40 -14.51
N THR A 313 -8.64 41.93 -14.62
CA THR A 313 -8.37 43.38 -14.58
C THR A 313 -8.95 44.08 -15.81
N ASP A 314 -8.87 43.44 -16.96
CA ASP A 314 -9.38 43.93 -18.25
C ASP A 314 -10.91 43.73 -18.38
N ASN A 315 -11.57 43.13 -17.38
CA ASN A 315 -12.99 42.76 -17.38
C ASN A 315 -13.39 41.86 -18.55
N ASP A 316 -12.55 40.87 -18.87
CA ASP A 316 -12.85 39.86 -19.87
C ASP A 316 -13.99 38.92 -19.41
N ASP A 317 -15.10 38.91 -20.13
CA ASP A 317 -16.26 38.07 -19.82
C ASP A 317 -15.94 36.57 -19.95
N LEU A 318 -14.97 36.17 -20.78
CA LEU A 318 -14.63 34.75 -21.00
C LEU A 318 -14.06 34.10 -19.74
N ILE A 319 -13.17 34.79 -19.02
CA ILE A 319 -12.60 34.25 -17.78
C ILE A 319 -13.66 34.18 -16.68
N LYS A 320 -14.56 35.16 -16.63
CA LYS A 320 -15.68 35.19 -15.68
C LYS A 320 -16.63 34.02 -15.92
N GLU A 321 -17.00 33.74 -17.17
CA GLU A 321 -17.84 32.58 -17.51
C GLU A 321 -17.13 31.25 -17.28
N SER A 322 -15.80 31.18 -17.48
CA SER A 322 -15.00 29.98 -17.16
C SER A 322 -14.98 29.69 -15.65
N LEU A 323 -14.79 30.72 -14.81
CA LEU A 323 -14.88 30.60 -13.35
C LEU A 323 -16.30 30.21 -12.91
N LYS A 324 -17.32 30.80 -13.54
CA LYS A 324 -18.73 30.47 -13.25
C LYS A 324 -19.05 29.03 -13.58
N THR A 325 -18.50 28.50 -14.67
CA THR A 325 -18.64 27.09 -15.05
C THR A 325 -18.08 26.16 -13.96
N GLU A 326 -16.89 26.45 -13.44
CA GLU A 326 -16.29 25.68 -12.34
C GLU A 326 -17.06 25.84 -11.02
N TRP A 327 -17.59 27.03 -10.74
CA TRP A 327 -18.47 27.27 -9.60
C TRP A 327 -19.78 26.47 -9.68
N VAL A 328 -20.45 26.46 -10.85
CA VAL A 328 -21.66 25.65 -11.07
C VAL A 328 -21.34 24.15 -10.90
N ASN A 329 -20.19 23.70 -11.40
CA ASN A 329 -19.75 22.31 -11.20
C ASN A 329 -19.63 21.96 -9.71
N LEU A 330 -18.96 22.82 -8.92
CA LEU A 330 -18.82 22.61 -7.48
C LEU A 330 -20.16 22.69 -6.74
N GLN A 331 -21.10 23.53 -7.19
CA GLN A 331 -22.44 23.64 -6.59
C GLN A 331 -23.22 22.32 -6.64
N THR A 332 -22.96 21.46 -7.65
CA THR A 332 -23.61 20.14 -7.73
C THR A 332 -23.28 19.22 -6.55
N THR A 333 -22.12 19.42 -5.92
CA THR A 333 -21.66 18.61 -4.78
C THR A 333 -21.63 19.42 -3.48
N LYS A 334 -21.61 20.75 -3.57
CA LYS A 334 -21.67 21.74 -2.48
C LYS A 334 -22.81 22.75 -2.73
N PRO A 335 -24.09 22.39 -2.53
CA PRO A 335 -25.21 23.30 -2.77
C PRO A 335 -25.11 24.63 -2.01
N GLU A 336 -24.46 24.61 -0.84
CA GLU A 336 -24.22 25.74 0.06
C GLU A 336 -22.95 26.55 -0.26
N ILE A 337 -22.36 26.37 -1.45
CA ILE A 337 -21.28 27.22 -1.94
C ILE A 337 -21.71 28.69 -1.94
N LYS A 338 -20.80 29.60 -1.58
CA LYS A 338 -21.09 31.04 -1.54
C LYS A 338 -21.51 31.55 -2.93
N PRO A 339 -22.34 32.62 -3.01
CA PRO A 339 -22.75 33.23 -4.27
C PRO A 339 -21.57 33.48 -5.21
N PHE A 340 -21.79 33.31 -6.52
CA PHE A 340 -20.73 33.42 -7.51
C PHE A 340 -20.04 34.80 -7.48
N ASP A 341 -20.78 35.89 -7.32
CA ASP A 341 -20.21 37.23 -7.30
C ASP A 341 -19.25 37.41 -6.10
N ASP A 342 -19.63 36.92 -4.90
CA ASP A 342 -18.75 36.93 -3.72
C ASP A 342 -17.48 36.09 -3.94
N ILE A 343 -17.63 34.92 -4.56
CA ILE A 343 -16.51 34.03 -4.91
C ILE A 343 -15.57 34.75 -5.89
N TYR A 344 -16.13 35.37 -6.93
CA TYR A 344 -15.38 36.06 -7.98
C TYR A 344 -14.60 37.26 -7.42
N ASP A 345 -15.23 38.10 -6.61
CA ASP A 345 -14.57 39.22 -5.93
C ASP A 345 -13.44 38.72 -5.01
N CYS A 346 -13.68 37.64 -4.26
CA CYS A 346 -12.64 37.02 -3.45
C CYS A 346 -11.47 36.46 -4.29
N ILE A 347 -11.72 35.90 -5.47
CA ILE A 347 -10.65 35.44 -6.39
C ILE A 347 -9.82 36.63 -6.83
N LYS A 348 -10.47 37.73 -7.25
CA LYS A 348 -9.80 38.97 -7.65
C LYS A 348 -8.89 39.49 -6.55
N ASP A 349 -9.39 39.57 -5.32
CA ASP A 349 -8.61 40.01 -4.17
C ASP A 349 -7.41 39.09 -3.90
N MET A 350 -7.60 37.76 -3.90
CA MET A 350 -6.53 36.79 -3.65
C MET A 350 -5.41 36.87 -4.71
N LEU A 351 -5.76 37.02 -5.98
CA LEU A 351 -4.79 37.13 -7.06
C LEU A 351 -4.05 38.47 -7.00
N PHE A 352 -4.77 39.58 -6.79
CA PHE A 352 -4.17 40.92 -6.68
C PHE A 352 -3.14 41.01 -5.54
N HIS A 353 -3.43 40.37 -4.39
CA HIS A 353 -2.54 40.34 -3.23
C HIS A 353 -1.53 39.17 -3.28
N SER A 354 -1.44 38.42 -4.39
CA SER A 354 -0.52 37.29 -4.55
C SER A 354 -0.63 36.24 -3.43
N GLU A 355 -1.85 35.94 -2.99
CA GLU A 355 -2.11 34.97 -1.92
C GLU A 355 -1.92 33.51 -2.36
N ILE A 356 -2.08 33.24 -3.67
CA ILE A 356 -1.88 31.91 -4.28
C ILE A 356 -0.40 31.71 -4.58
N LYS A 357 0.22 30.69 -3.99
CA LYS A 357 1.67 30.49 -4.05
C LYS A 357 2.05 29.17 -4.72
N PRO A 358 2.65 29.18 -5.93
CA PRO A 358 3.21 27.99 -6.54
C PRO A 358 4.58 27.63 -5.94
N TYR A 359 4.79 26.35 -5.64
CA TYR A 359 6.02 25.80 -5.05
C TYR A 359 6.53 24.60 -5.85
N THR A 360 7.83 24.58 -6.15
CA THR A 360 8.52 23.37 -6.63
C THR A 360 9.15 22.61 -5.46
N ILE A 361 8.78 21.35 -5.26
CA ILE A 361 9.45 20.45 -4.30
C ILE A 361 10.25 19.35 -4.98
N ASN A 362 11.53 19.29 -4.64
CA ASN A 362 12.48 18.27 -5.07
C ASN A 362 13.47 17.92 -3.94
N SER A 363 14.46 17.06 -4.23
CA SER A 363 15.39 16.52 -3.22
C SER A 363 16.33 17.54 -2.64
N LYS A 364 16.44 18.71 -3.28
CA LYS A 364 17.28 19.84 -2.86
C LYS A 364 16.48 20.91 -2.14
N SER A 365 15.14 20.81 -2.10
CA SER A 365 14.30 21.80 -1.41
C SER A 365 14.61 21.82 0.10
N PRO A 366 14.60 23.00 0.74
CA PRO A 366 14.77 23.13 2.18
C PRO A 366 13.81 22.25 2.98
N ALA A 367 14.31 21.69 4.08
CA ALA A 367 13.56 20.74 4.91
C ALA A 367 12.43 21.40 5.73
N ASP A 368 12.44 22.73 5.85
CA ASP A 368 11.55 23.56 6.67
C ASP A 368 10.33 24.13 5.92
N ILE A 369 10.19 23.88 4.61
CA ILE A 369 9.01 24.32 3.84
C ILE A 369 7.75 23.63 4.39
N SER A 370 6.88 24.41 5.06
CA SER A 370 5.57 23.98 5.54
C SER A 370 4.45 24.42 4.59
N PHE A 371 3.39 23.62 4.54
CA PHE A 371 2.17 23.88 3.77
C PHE A 371 0.94 23.99 4.69
N ASP A 372 1.19 24.31 5.95
CA ASP A 372 0.18 24.38 7.00
C ASP A 372 -0.46 25.78 7.09
N ASN A 373 -0.12 26.69 6.16
CA ASN A 373 -0.61 28.06 6.05
C ASN A 373 -0.72 28.48 4.57
N GLY A 374 -1.73 29.28 4.24
CA GLY A 374 -1.90 29.89 2.91
C GLY A 374 -2.50 28.96 1.85
N PHE A 375 -2.67 29.51 0.65
CA PHE A 375 -3.20 28.80 -0.51
C PHE A 375 -2.05 28.41 -1.43
N ASN A 376 -1.73 27.12 -1.47
CA ASN A 376 -0.48 26.66 -2.07
C ASN A 376 -0.75 25.70 -3.24
N ILE A 377 -0.03 25.90 -4.34
CA ILE A 377 0.04 24.97 -5.47
C ILE A 377 1.41 24.30 -5.44
N VAL A 378 1.47 23.01 -5.11
CA VAL A 378 2.71 22.27 -4.89
C VAL A 378 2.97 21.31 -6.03
N VAL A 379 4.07 21.51 -6.74
CA VAL A 379 4.52 20.70 -7.88
C VAL A 379 5.69 19.81 -7.46
N GLY A 380 5.63 18.51 -7.75
CA GLY A 380 6.76 17.63 -7.47
C GLY A 380 6.58 16.16 -7.82
N GLY A 381 7.62 15.38 -7.52
CA GLY A 381 7.71 13.96 -7.86
C GLY A 381 7.63 13.03 -6.64
N ASN A 382 8.54 12.06 -6.57
CA ASN A 382 8.55 11.01 -5.55
C ASN A 382 8.64 11.52 -4.10
N ILE A 383 9.16 12.73 -3.88
CA ILE A 383 9.33 13.32 -2.54
C ILE A 383 7.99 13.70 -1.91
N LEU A 384 7.00 14.01 -2.74
CA LEU A 384 5.64 14.25 -2.27
C LEU A 384 4.98 12.95 -1.75
N GLY A 385 5.46 11.79 -2.22
CA GLY A 385 4.91 10.46 -1.90
C GLY A 385 5.21 9.94 -0.50
N ARG A 386 6.28 10.41 0.16
CA ARG A 386 6.65 9.95 1.51
C ARG A 386 7.02 11.14 2.40
N GLY A 387 6.35 11.26 3.54
CA GLY A 387 6.74 12.20 4.59
C GLY A 387 6.38 13.67 4.50
N VAL A 388 5.70 14.12 3.45
CA VAL A 388 5.10 15.45 3.40
C VAL A 388 3.59 15.31 3.64
N THR A 389 3.06 16.13 4.54
CA THR A 389 1.62 16.28 4.80
C THR A 389 1.12 17.55 4.12
N PHE A 390 -0.07 17.46 3.52
CA PHE A 390 -0.74 18.59 2.89
C PHE A 390 -2.08 18.79 3.60
N PRO A 391 -2.15 19.71 4.57
CA PRO A 391 -3.41 20.02 5.24
C PRO A 391 -4.44 20.58 4.26
N ASN A 392 -5.72 20.21 4.36
CA ASN A 392 -6.76 20.75 3.48
C ASN A 392 -6.39 20.65 1.98
N LEU A 393 -5.82 19.53 1.53
CA LEU A 393 -5.57 19.27 0.12
C LEU A 393 -6.90 19.04 -0.60
N GLN A 394 -7.38 20.02 -1.37
CA GLN A 394 -8.68 19.92 -2.05
C GLN A 394 -8.56 19.71 -3.56
N THR A 395 -7.39 19.95 -4.14
CA THR A 395 -7.19 19.75 -5.58
C THR A 395 -5.96 18.88 -5.80
N ILE A 396 -6.09 17.88 -6.67
CA ILE A 396 -4.97 17.04 -7.07
C ILE A 396 -4.97 16.94 -8.58
N TYR A 397 -3.80 17.07 -9.18
CA TYR A 397 -3.62 16.93 -10.62
C TYR A 397 -2.52 15.91 -10.94
N TYR A 398 -2.94 14.79 -11.52
CA TYR A 398 -2.11 13.64 -11.83
C TYR A 398 -1.80 13.58 -13.32
N LEU A 399 -0.53 13.80 -13.66
CA LEU A 399 -0.04 13.80 -15.04
C LEU A 399 0.94 12.64 -15.31
N ARG A 400 1.44 12.00 -14.24
CA ARG A 400 2.49 10.99 -14.30
C ARG A 400 1.97 9.61 -14.70
N THR A 401 2.53 9.06 -15.76
CA THR A 401 2.40 7.63 -16.11
C THR A 401 3.71 6.86 -15.88
N ALA A 402 3.63 5.55 -15.67
CA ALA A 402 4.78 4.67 -15.56
C ALA A 402 4.60 3.46 -16.48
N LYS A 403 5.65 3.07 -17.21
CA LYS A 403 5.62 1.91 -18.11
C LYS A 403 5.34 0.58 -17.37
N THR A 404 5.78 0.47 -16.12
CA THR A 404 5.53 -0.69 -15.26
C THR A 404 5.20 -0.19 -13.86
N PRO A 405 3.92 0.07 -13.55
CA PRO A 405 3.48 0.51 -12.25
C PRO A 405 3.90 -0.45 -11.13
N GLN A 406 4.32 0.11 -10.00
CA GLN A 406 4.55 -0.64 -8.76
C GLN A 406 3.42 -0.29 -7.79
N ALA A 407 2.72 -1.30 -7.28
CA ALA A 407 1.53 -1.12 -6.45
C ALA A 407 1.85 -0.32 -5.18
N ASP A 408 2.91 -0.69 -4.46
CA ASP A 408 3.36 0.03 -3.26
C ASP A 408 3.66 1.52 -3.52
N THR A 409 4.32 1.82 -4.64
CA THR A 409 4.72 3.17 -5.01
C THR A 409 3.50 4.03 -5.35
N TYR A 410 2.55 3.50 -6.14
CA TYR A 410 1.33 4.22 -6.48
C TYR A 410 0.45 4.46 -5.25
N TRP A 411 0.29 3.45 -4.39
CA TRP A 411 -0.52 3.59 -3.18
C TRP A 411 0.07 4.62 -2.23
N GLN A 412 1.40 4.72 -2.11
CA GLN A 412 2.03 5.76 -1.29
C GLN A 412 1.79 7.18 -1.77
N HIS A 413 1.61 7.36 -3.08
CA HIS A 413 1.33 8.67 -3.65
C HIS A 413 -0.10 9.14 -3.39
N CYS A 414 -0.97 8.31 -2.79
CA CYS A 414 -2.35 8.63 -2.47
C CYS A 414 -2.51 9.72 -1.38
N ARG A 415 -2.05 10.94 -1.66
CA ARG A 415 -2.04 12.05 -0.69
C ARG A 415 -3.39 12.74 -0.51
N MET A 416 -4.29 12.54 -1.46
CA MET A 416 -5.70 12.92 -1.34
C MET A 416 -6.41 12.18 -0.20
N PHE A 417 -5.90 11.03 0.25
CA PHE A 417 -6.49 10.34 1.40
C PHE A 417 -6.22 11.13 2.68
N GLY A 418 -7.18 11.15 3.60
CA GLY A 418 -7.06 11.89 4.85
C GLY A 418 -8.39 12.23 5.50
N TYR A 419 -8.34 12.94 6.62
CA TYR A 419 -9.52 13.34 7.42
C TYR A 419 -9.90 14.81 7.22
N ASP A 420 -8.98 15.62 6.72
CA ASP A 420 -9.03 17.07 6.56
C ASP A 420 -9.28 17.42 5.08
N ARG A 421 -10.24 16.71 4.47
CA ARG A 421 -10.66 16.89 3.08
C ARG A 421 -12.14 17.21 3.11
N ASP A 422 -12.57 18.23 2.37
CA ASP A 422 -14.00 18.46 2.23
C ASP A 422 -14.48 17.58 1.08
N ARG A 423 -15.28 16.55 1.41
CA ARG A 423 -15.86 15.60 0.45
C ARG A 423 -16.54 16.33 -0.70
N SER A 424 -17.26 17.40 -0.39
CA SER A 424 -18.06 18.16 -1.36
C SER A 424 -17.23 19.07 -2.26
N LEU A 425 -15.98 19.38 -1.92
CA LEU A 425 -15.13 20.30 -2.67
C LEU A 425 -13.95 19.63 -3.36
N ILE A 426 -13.48 18.47 -2.86
CA ILE A 426 -12.27 17.84 -3.40
C ILE A 426 -12.43 17.43 -4.87
N ARG A 427 -11.40 17.67 -5.69
CA ARG A 427 -11.32 17.28 -7.11
C ARG A 427 -9.97 16.66 -7.46
N LEU A 428 -10.01 15.59 -8.26
CA LEU A 428 -8.86 14.87 -8.79
C LEU A 428 -8.90 14.94 -10.32
N PHE A 429 -7.98 15.69 -10.91
CA PHE A 429 -7.76 15.77 -12.34
C PHE A 429 -6.78 14.65 -12.73
N MET A 430 -7.20 13.71 -13.57
CA MET A 430 -6.32 12.63 -14.04
C MET A 430 -6.83 11.97 -15.32
N PRO A 431 -5.92 11.39 -16.14
CA PRO A 431 -6.30 10.53 -17.25
C PRO A 431 -7.08 9.29 -16.81
N PHE A 432 -7.97 8.81 -17.67
CA PHE A 432 -8.80 7.63 -17.42
C PHE A 432 -7.97 6.37 -17.14
N SER A 433 -6.84 6.19 -17.84
CA SER A 433 -5.93 5.05 -17.61
C SER A 433 -5.34 5.03 -16.20
N ILE A 434 -5.02 6.20 -15.64
CA ILE A 434 -4.52 6.35 -14.27
C ILE A 434 -5.64 6.10 -13.28
N PHE A 435 -6.84 6.62 -13.54
CA PHE A 435 -8.00 6.34 -12.71
C PHE A 435 -8.29 4.84 -12.63
N LYS A 436 -8.34 4.13 -13.77
CA LYS A 436 -8.54 2.67 -13.81
C LYS A 436 -7.45 1.91 -13.06
N LEU A 437 -6.20 2.33 -13.20
CA LEU A 437 -5.10 1.76 -12.41
C LEU A 437 -5.35 1.90 -10.90
N PHE A 438 -5.79 3.08 -10.42
CA PHE A 438 -6.11 3.25 -8.99
C PHE A 438 -7.34 2.43 -8.54
N GLN A 439 -8.35 2.25 -9.40
CA GLN A 439 -9.47 1.33 -9.11
C GLN A 439 -8.97 -0.10 -8.93
N GLU A 440 -8.13 -0.59 -9.85
CA GLU A 440 -7.55 -1.94 -9.76
C GLU A 440 -6.68 -2.12 -8.51
N LEU A 441 -5.89 -1.10 -8.15
CA LEU A 441 -5.07 -1.12 -6.94
C LEU A 441 -5.93 -1.12 -5.68
N ASN A 442 -7.02 -0.34 -5.65
CA ASN A 442 -7.96 -0.30 -4.52
C ASN A 442 -8.60 -1.67 -4.27
N GLU A 443 -9.11 -2.30 -5.31
CA GLU A 443 -9.72 -3.63 -5.19
C GLU A 443 -8.69 -4.69 -4.77
N SER A 444 -7.46 -4.60 -5.28
CA SER A 444 -6.39 -5.51 -4.88
C SER A 444 -5.98 -5.30 -3.41
N GLN A 445 -5.98 -4.05 -2.93
CA GLN A 445 -5.71 -3.72 -1.53
C GLN A 445 -6.84 -4.20 -0.59
N LYS A 446 -8.11 -4.03 -0.96
CA LYS A 446 -9.25 -4.58 -0.21
C LYS A 446 -9.15 -6.10 -0.08
N ALA A 447 -8.88 -6.79 -1.19
CA ALA A 447 -8.73 -8.24 -1.22
C ALA A 447 -7.58 -8.70 -0.29
N LEU A 448 -6.47 -7.97 -0.29
CA LEU A 448 -5.34 -8.21 0.60
C LEU A 448 -5.71 -8.05 2.08
N ILE A 449 -6.38 -6.95 2.45
CA ILE A 449 -6.81 -6.70 3.83
C ILE A 449 -7.81 -7.76 4.30
N LYS A 450 -8.76 -8.16 3.44
CA LYS A 450 -9.71 -9.24 3.72
C LYS A 450 -8.98 -10.55 4.00
N GLN A 451 -7.99 -10.93 3.17
CA GLN A 451 -7.19 -12.14 3.39
C GLN A 451 -6.43 -12.10 4.70
N ILE A 452 -5.74 -11.00 4.97
CA ILE A 452 -4.98 -10.80 6.21
C ILE A 452 -5.88 -10.95 7.44
N SER A 453 -7.09 -10.39 7.37
CA SER A 453 -8.06 -10.41 8.47
C SER A 453 -8.66 -11.79 8.73
N VAL A 454 -8.75 -12.66 7.72
CA VAL A 454 -9.37 -13.99 7.82
C VAL A 454 -8.33 -15.11 8.00
N HIS A 455 -7.18 -15.01 7.34
CA HIS A 455 -6.20 -16.09 7.21
C HIS A 455 -4.80 -15.76 7.74
N GLY A 456 -4.54 -14.53 8.17
CA GLY A 456 -3.20 -14.11 8.62
C GLY A 456 -2.16 -14.03 7.49
N ILE A 457 -0.87 -14.00 7.85
CA ILE A 457 0.23 -13.71 6.91
C ILE A 457 0.58 -14.91 6.01
N ASP A 458 0.64 -16.12 6.55
CA ASP A 458 1.26 -17.26 5.85
C ASP A 458 0.49 -17.73 4.61
N SER A 459 -0.82 -17.47 4.59
CA SER A 459 -1.68 -17.78 3.44
C SER A 459 -1.94 -16.59 2.52
N THR A 460 -1.31 -15.44 2.79
CA THR A 460 -1.55 -14.21 2.03
C THR A 460 -0.88 -14.29 0.65
N HIS A 461 -1.69 -14.13 -0.40
CA HIS A 461 -1.23 -14.02 -1.78
C HIS A 461 -1.51 -12.61 -2.28
N LEU A 462 -0.60 -12.07 -3.10
CA LEU A 462 -0.82 -10.79 -3.75
C LEU A 462 -1.37 -11.01 -5.16
N LEU A 463 -2.43 -10.30 -5.53
CA LEU A 463 -3.04 -10.39 -6.86
C LEU A 463 -2.99 -9.05 -7.56
N TYR A 464 -2.31 -9.01 -8.69
CA TYR A 464 -2.17 -7.81 -9.51
C TYR A 464 -2.39 -8.13 -10.99
N SER A 465 -2.79 -7.13 -11.75
CA SER A 465 -2.87 -7.24 -13.21
C SER A 465 -1.46 -7.43 -13.80
N LYS A 466 -1.34 -8.08 -14.96
CA LYS A 466 -0.05 -8.49 -15.58
C LYS A 466 0.99 -7.37 -15.71
N ASN A 467 0.53 -6.12 -15.85
CA ASN A 467 1.39 -4.95 -16.04
C ASN A 467 1.80 -4.26 -14.72
N ILE A 468 1.27 -4.71 -13.58
CA ILE A 468 1.51 -4.13 -12.26
C ILE A 468 2.41 -5.08 -11.46
N ARG A 469 3.48 -4.53 -10.89
CA ARG A 469 4.34 -5.26 -9.95
C ARG A 469 3.92 -4.97 -8.51
N PRO A 470 3.97 -5.95 -7.60
CA PRO A 470 3.65 -5.71 -6.19
C PRO A 470 4.60 -4.71 -5.53
N THR A 471 5.90 -4.81 -5.84
CA THR A 471 6.97 -4.00 -5.25
C THR A 471 8.23 -4.02 -6.13
N ARG A 472 9.30 -3.35 -5.67
CA ARG A 472 10.64 -3.36 -6.28
C ARG A 472 11.30 -4.74 -6.21
N LYS A 473 11.88 -5.20 -7.32
CA LYS A 473 12.47 -6.54 -7.46
C LYS A 473 13.67 -6.80 -6.53
N ASN A 474 14.44 -5.78 -6.18
CA ASN A 474 15.70 -5.95 -5.45
C ASN A 474 15.54 -6.30 -3.96
N VAL A 475 14.33 -6.18 -3.38
CA VAL A 475 14.03 -6.60 -2.00
C VAL A 475 13.27 -7.91 -1.90
N VAL A 476 12.99 -8.54 -3.05
CA VAL A 476 12.27 -9.80 -3.15
C VAL A 476 13.25 -10.84 -3.69
N LEU A 477 13.42 -11.94 -2.97
CA LEU A 477 14.32 -13.01 -3.40
C LEU A 477 13.68 -13.75 -4.58
N SER A 478 14.18 -13.51 -5.79
CA SER A 478 13.54 -13.97 -7.02
C SER A 478 13.49 -15.49 -7.12
N LYS A 479 14.48 -16.20 -6.56
CA LYS A 479 14.55 -17.68 -6.56
C LYS A 479 13.54 -18.37 -5.63
N LYS A 480 12.81 -17.61 -4.81
CA LYS A 480 11.82 -18.10 -3.84
C LYS A 480 10.44 -17.49 -4.02
N LEU A 481 10.27 -16.72 -5.10
CA LEU A 481 9.01 -16.08 -5.42
C LEU A 481 8.20 -17.03 -6.31
N SER A 482 7.15 -17.64 -5.74
CA SER A 482 6.14 -18.37 -6.49
C SER A 482 5.26 -17.38 -7.27
N ILE A 483 5.05 -17.66 -8.56
CA ILE A 483 4.26 -16.86 -9.47
C ILE A 483 3.27 -17.77 -10.20
N ILE A 484 1.98 -17.56 -9.97
CA ILE A 484 0.90 -18.17 -10.77
C ILE A 484 0.38 -17.09 -11.71
N ALA A 485 0.57 -17.27 -13.01
CA ALA A 485 0.10 -16.38 -14.05
C ALA A 485 -1.23 -16.89 -14.60
N GLY A 486 -2.23 -16.00 -14.64
CA GLY A 486 -3.46 -16.22 -15.38
C GLY A 486 -3.18 -16.54 -16.85
N GLY A 487 -4.05 -17.32 -17.47
CA GLY A 487 -3.90 -17.72 -18.88
C GLY A 487 -2.85 -18.81 -19.13
N VAL A 488 -2.15 -19.29 -18.08
CA VAL A 488 -1.17 -20.37 -18.17
C VAL A 488 -1.76 -21.67 -17.64
N ASN A 489 -1.44 -22.79 -18.28
CA ASN A 489 -1.80 -24.13 -17.84
C ASN A 489 -0.78 -24.62 -16.80
N TYR A 490 -1.28 -24.98 -15.61
CA TYR A 490 -0.51 -25.61 -14.56
C TYR A 490 -1.02 -27.03 -14.35
N PHE A 491 -0.14 -28.01 -14.23
CA PHE A 491 -0.50 -29.39 -13.90
C PHE A 491 0.52 -29.96 -12.92
N SER A 492 0.12 -30.96 -12.13
CA SER A 492 1.07 -31.68 -11.26
C SER A 492 1.70 -32.83 -12.03
N ALA A 493 3.03 -32.82 -12.14
CA ALA A 493 3.81 -33.91 -12.72
C ALA A 493 3.91 -35.13 -11.78
N PHE A 494 3.76 -34.91 -10.47
CA PHE A 494 3.86 -35.93 -9.42
C PHE A 494 2.63 -35.91 -8.49
N PRO A 495 1.40 -36.13 -9.01
CA PRO A 495 0.19 -35.90 -8.25
C PRO A 495 0.00 -36.92 -7.12
N ILE A 496 -0.43 -36.42 -5.97
CA ILE A 496 -0.93 -37.19 -4.84
C ILE A 496 -2.43 -36.99 -4.74
N ASN A 497 -3.17 -38.09 -4.65
CA ASN A 497 -4.59 -38.09 -4.35
C ASN A 497 -4.80 -38.46 -2.89
N LYS A 498 -5.26 -37.52 -2.07
CA LYS A 498 -5.50 -37.73 -0.63
C LYS A 498 -6.58 -38.77 -0.36
N SER A 499 -7.59 -38.82 -1.23
CA SER A 499 -8.63 -39.85 -1.25
C SER A 499 -9.02 -40.13 -2.69
N LEU A 500 -8.63 -41.30 -3.20
CA LEU A 500 -8.96 -41.72 -4.56
C LEU A 500 -10.46 -42.04 -4.70
N ASP A 501 -11.06 -42.64 -3.66
CA ASP A 501 -12.46 -43.05 -3.66
C ASP A 501 -13.39 -41.83 -3.68
N ASP A 502 -13.10 -40.80 -2.88
CA ASP A 502 -13.89 -39.57 -2.88
C ASP A 502 -13.76 -38.83 -4.21
N LEU A 503 -12.54 -38.76 -4.78
CA LEU A 503 -12.32 -38.19 -6.11
C LEU A 503 -13.09 -38.96 -7.19
N ASN A 504 -13.06 -40.28 -7.18
CA ASN A 504 -13.82 -41.10 -8.12
C ASN A 504 -15.33 -40.83 -8.00
N LYS A 505 -15.85 -40.76 -6.78
CA LYS A 505 -17.27 -40.50 -6.51
C LYS A 505 -17.75 -39.18 -7.08
N ILE A 506 -16.92 -38.12 -7.00
CA ILE A 506 -17.30 -36.79 -7.46
C ILE A 506 -16.94 -36.53 -8.94
N LEU A 507 -15.89 -37.16 -9.48
CA LEU A 507 -15.40 -36.88 -10.83
C LEU A 507 -15.99 -37.81 -11.90
N LEU A 508 -16.16 -39.10 -11.63
CA LEU A 508 -16.67 -40.05 -12.64
C LEU A 508 -18.02 -39.65 -13.26
N PRO A 509 -18.99 -39.06 -12.53
CA PRO A 509 -20.23 -38.56 -13.13
C PRO A 509 -20.01 -37.46 -14.19
N TYR A 510 -18.85 -36.80 -14.17
CA TYR A 510 -18.49 -35.74 -15.11
C TYR A 510 -17.68 -36.23 -16.31
N ASP A 511 -17.35 -37.53 -16.41
CA ASP A 511 -16.60 -38.08 -17.55
C ASP A 511 -17.22 -37.69 -18.90
N GLY A 512 -16.37 -37.41 -19.87
CA GLY A 512 -16.78 -36.99 -21.20
C GLY A 512 -15.70 -36.24 -21.97
N LYS A 513 -16.05 -35.80 -23.18
CA LYS A 513 -15.13 -35.06 -24.07
C LYS A 513 -15.28 -33.55 -24.00
N ASP A 514 -16.30 -33.03 -23.34
CA ASP A 514 -16.65 -31.62 -23.35
C ASP A 514 -16.44 -30.95 -22.00
N MET A 515 -16.12 -29.65 -22.03
CA MET A 515 -16.03 -28.80 -20.85
C MET A 515 -17.45 -28.54 -20.31
N LYS A 516 -17.71 -28.97 -19.07
CA LYS A 516 -18.97 -28.77 -18.35
C LYS A 516 -18.86 -27.59 -17.39
N GLU A 517 -19.97 -26.93 -17.08
CA GLU A 517 -20.00 -25.90 -16.03
C GLU A 517 -20.19 -26.52 -14.65
N CYS A 518 -19.49 -25.98 -13.65
CA CYS A 518 -19.65 -26.33 -12.24
C CYS A 518 -19.46 -25.11 -11.34
N GLY A 519 -19.79 -25.22 -10.05
CA GLY A 519 -19.57 -24.16 -9.07
C GLY A 519 -18.11 -24.00 -8.66
N ILE A 520 -17.71 -22.80 -8.25
CA ILE A 520 -16.33 -22.55 -7.74
C ILE A 520 -16.01 -23.41 -6.52
N ASP A 521 -16.97 -23.58 -5.60
CA ASP A 521 -16.77 -24.41 -4.40
C ASP A 521 -16.50 -25.88 -4.75
N PHE A 522 -17.06 -26.36 -5.86
CA PHE A 522 -16.79 -27.71 -6.35
C PHE A 522 -15.35 -27.85 -6.87
N ILE A 523 -14.82 -26.84 -7.58
CA ILE A 523 -13.40 -26.81 -7.96
C ILE A 523 -12.51 -26.79 -6.71
N ILE A 524 -12.83 -25.96 -5.72
CA ILE A 524 -12.08 -25.90 -4.46
C ILE A 524 -12.10 -27.26 -3.74
N GLN A 525 -13.25 -27.93 -3.72
CA GLN A 525 -13.40 -29.26 -3.16
C GLN A 525 -12.51 -30.28 -3.87
N ILE A 526 -12.52 -30.32 -5.21
CA ILE A 526 -11.66 -31.21 -6.00
C ILE A 526 -10.19 -30.95 -5.67
N LEU A 527 -9.75 -29.68 -5.72
CA LEU A 527 -8.38 -29.30 -5.41
C LEU A 527 -7.96 -29.68 -3.99
N SER A 528 -8.89 -29.67 -3.03
CA SER A 528 -8.59 -30.03 -1.63
C SER A 528 -8.16 -31.49 -1.47
N TYR A 529 -8.59 -32.39 -2.36
CA TYR A 529 -8.18 -33.80 -2.41
C TYR A 529 -6.88 -34.05 -3.18
N LEU A 530 -6.29 -33.01 -3.77
CA LEU A 530 -5.11 -33.10 -4.61
C LEU A 530 -3.88 -32.49 -3.93
N ASP A 531 -2.71 -32.95 -4.32
CA ASP A 531 -1.40 -32.44 -3.91
C ASP A 531 -0.31 -32.98 -4.84
N SER A 532 0.96 -32.73 -4.53
CA SER A 532 2.09 -33.43 -5.17
C SER A 532 3.09 -34.02 -4.19
N GLU A 533 3.94 -34.92 -4.71
CA GLU A 533 5.10 -35.47 -4.00
C GLU A 533 6.11 -34.37 -3.60
N ASP A 534 6.24 -33.31 -4.41
CA ASP A 534 7.07 -32.12 -4.14
C ASP A 534 6.28 -30.83 -4.29
N ARG A 535 5.74 -30.32 -3.18
CA ARG A 535 4.95 -29.08 -3.17
C ARG A 535 5.74 -27.83 -3.56
N ASN A 536 7.05 -27.84 -3.36
CA ASN A 536 7.86 -26.64 -3.58
C ASN A 536 8.25 -26.47 -5.05
N ASN A 537 8.35 -27.57 -5.80
CA ASN A 537 8.81 -27.53 -7.20
C ASN A 537 7.78 -28.03 -8.23
N ASP A 538 6.64 -28.60 -7.81
CA ASP A 538 5.60 -29.12 -8.70
C ASP A 538 4.24 -28.42 -8.48
N TRP A 539 3.54 -28.74 -7.38
CA TRP A 539 2.15 -28.32 -7.16
C TRP A 539 1.79 -28.22 -5.67
N ASP A 540 1.33 -27.05 -5.22
CA ASP A 540 0.71 -26.89 -3.89
C ASP A 540 -0.78 -26.58 -4.04
N SER A 541 -1.64 -27.52 -3.66
CA SER A 541 -3.09 -27.35 -3.77
C SER A 541 -3.61 -26.16 -2.97
N ARG A 542 -2.93 -25.77 -1.88
CA ARG A 542 -3.32 -24.60 -1.08
C ARG A 542 -3.10 -23.31 -1.86
N GLU A 543 -2.02 -23.22 -2.66
CA GLU A 543 -1.76 -22.06 -3.51
C GLU A 543 -2.80 -21.93 -4.61
N PHE A 544 -3.11 -23.04 -5.30
CA PHE A 544 -4.13 -23.03 -6.35
C PHE A 544 -5.54 -22.77 -5.80
N ILE A 545 -5.90 -23.31 -4.63
CA ILE A 545 -7.18 -23.01 -3.98
C ILE A 545 -7.28 -21.51 -3.66
N ASN A 546 -6.22 -20.91 -3.11
CA ASN A 546 -6.22 -19.49 -2.80
C ASN A 546 -6.29 -18.63 -4.06
N ALA A 547 -5.54 -19.00 -5.11
CA ALA A 547 -5.60 -18.32 -6.40
C ALA A 547 -6.99 -18.42 -7.06
N VAL A 548 -7.65 -19.58 -6.97
CA VAL A 548 -9.05 -19.79 -7.42
C VAL A 548 -10.01 -18.89 -6.66
N LYS A 549 -9.95 -18.87 -5.32
CA LYS A 549 -10.81 -18.00 -4.48
C LYS A 549 -10.62 -16.53 -4.83
N MET A 550 -9.38 -16.09 -4.96
CA MET A 550 -9.04 -14.71 -5.28
C MET A 550 -9.46 -14.31 -6.71
N ALA A 551 -9.27 -15.20 -7.69
CA ALA A 551 -9.75 -14.98 -9.06
C ALA A 551 -11.28 -14.87 -9.09
N ALA A 552 -11.97 -15.77 -8.39
CA ALA A 552 -13.42 -15.80 -8.32
C ALA A 552 -13.98 -14.53 -7.64
N ASP A 553 -13.42 -14.12 -6.50
CA ASP A 553 -13.82 -12.89 -5.81
C ASP A 553 -13.60 -11.66 -6.69
N LYS A 554 -12.40 -11.54 -7.32
CA LYS A 554 -12.03 -10.36 -8.11
C LYS A 554 -12.85 -10.20 -9.40
N GLN A 555 -13.22 -11.30 -10.04
CA GLN A 555 -14.01 -11.30 -11.27
C GLN A 555 -15.50 -11.60 -11.04
N HIS A 556 -15.93 -11.72 -9.78
CA HIS A 556 -17.30 -12.10 -9.39
C HIS A 556 -17.79 -13.40 -10.06
N LEU A 557 -16.89 -14.37 -10.24
CA LEU A 557 -17.22 -15.64 -10.88
C LEU A 557 -17.98 -16.55 -9.91
N LYS A 558 -19.13 -17.06 -10.36
CA LYS A 558 -19.92 -18.07 -9.63
C LYS A 558 -19.71 -19.49 -10.16
N LYS A 559 -19.17 -19.60 -11.37
CA LYS A 559 -19.01 -20.86 -12.09
C LYS A 559 -17.59 -21.00 -12.65
N ALA A 560 -17.19 -22.24 -12.89
CA ALA A 560 -15.95 -22.66 -13.53
C ALA A 560 -16.24 -23.69 -14.63
N LYS A 561 -15.25 -23.94 -15.49
CA LYS A 561 -15.27 -24.99 -16.50
C LYS A 561 -14.50 -26.21 -15.99
N LEU A 562 -15.09 -27.39 -16.14
CA LEU A 562 -14.51 -28.67 -15.72
C LEU A 562 -14.60 -29.67 -16.87
N LEU A 563 -13.47 -30.28 -17.23
CA LEU A 563 -13.44 -31.46 -18.09
C LEU A 563 -12.86 -32.63 -17.30
N VAL A 564 -13.56 -33.74 -17.28
CA VAL A 564 -13.10 -34.99 -16.67
C VAL A 564 -13.00 -36.03 -17.75
N SER A 565 -11.87 -36.73 -17.82
CA SER A 565 -11.66 -37.80 -18.79
C SER A 565 -10.86 -38.95 -18.17
N VAL A 566 -11.32 -40.18 -18.41
CA VAL A 566 -10.72 -41.39 -17.82
C VAL A 566 -9.89 -42.22 -18.82
N GLY A 567 -9.07 -43.13 -18.29
CA GLY A 567 -8.38 -44.15 -19.10
C GLY A 567 -7.11 -43.66 -19.81
N HIS A 568 -6.50 -42.57 -19.33
CA HIS A 568 -5.31 -41.99 -19.95
C HIS A 568 -4.05 -42.79 -19.61
N LYS A 569 -3.15 -42.93 -20.60
CA LYS A 569 -1.84 -43.56 -20.45
C LYS A 569 -0.74 -42.53 -20.67
N ILE A 570 -0.39 -41.79 -19.61
CA ILE A 570 0.64 -40.75 -19.64
C ILE A 570 1.84 -41.24 -18.84
N LYS A 571 3.05 -41.13 -19.41
CA LYS A 571 4.29 -41.48 -18.71
C LYS A 571 4.61 -40.45 -17.62
N LYS A 572 5.13 -40.89 -16.47
CA LYS A 572 5.58 -40.01 -15.39
C LYS A 572 6.70 -39.08 -15.91
N ASN A 573 6.63 -37.79 -15.54
CA ASN A 573 7.62 -36.76 -15.89
C ASN A 573 7.81 -36.48 -17.40
N THR A 574 6.73 -36.43 -18.18
CA THR A 574 6.76 -36.08 -19.62
C THR A 574 6.88 -34.58 -19.90
N GLY A 575 6.65 -33.72 -18.90
CA GLY A 575 6.57 -32.26 -19.08
C GLY A 575 5.31 -31.76 -19.81
N THR A 576 4.42 -32.66 -20.23
CA THR A 576 3.12 -32.32 -20.84
C THR A 576 2.07 -33.35 -20.47
N MET A 577 0.85 -32.88 -20.22
CA MET A 577 -0.32 -33.69 -19.88
C MET A 577 -1.40 -33.65 -20.96
N LEU A 578 -1.76 -32.46 -21.42
CA LEU A 578 -2.95 -32.27 -22.26
C LEU A 578 -2.78 -32.78 -23.69
N SER A 579 -3.84 -33.39 -24.22
CA SER A 579 -4.00 -33.58 -25.66
C SER A 579 -4.10 -32.23 -26.38
N GLN A 580 -3.81 -32.19 -27.69
CA GLN A 580 -3.93 -30.94 -28.46
C GLN A 580 -5.38 -30.42 -28.48
N ASP A 581 -6.36 -31.32 -28.55
CA ASP A 581 -7.77 -30.96 -28.54
C ASP A 581 -8.19 -30.35 -27.20
N ASP A 582 -7.78 -30.94 -26.08
CA ASP A 582 -8.14 -30.43 -24.76
C ASP A 582 -7.39 -29.13 -24.41
N ARG A 583 -6.15 -28.97 -24.90
CA ARG A 583 -5.45 -27.69 -24.87
C ARG A 583 -6.21 -26.61 -25.63
N ASN A 584 -6.68 -26.92 -26.85
CA ASN A 584 -7.50 -25.97 -27.63
C ASN A 584 -8.84 -25.64 -26.94
N LYS A 585 -9.46 -26.58 -26.22
CA LYS A 585 -10.69 -26.34 -25.45
C LYS A 585 -10.44 -25.38 -24.29
N ILE A 586 -9.43 -25.67 -23.46
CA ILE A 586 -9.13 -24.81 -22.30
C ILE A 586 -8.60 -23.44 -22.72
N ASP A 587 -7.96 -23.33 -23.88
CA ASP A 587 -7.49 -22.06 -24.43
C ASP A 587 -8.61 -21.12 -24.87
N LYS A 588 -9.80 -21.64 -25.18
CA LYS A 588 -11.00 -20.83 -25.46
C LYS A 588 -11.64 -20.26 -24.19
N CYS A 589 -11.35 -20.81 -23.01
CA CYS A 589 -11.92 -20.40 -21.73
C CYS A 589 -11.10 -19.27 -21.07
N VAL A 590 -10.94 -18.14 -21.75
CA VAL A 590 -10.01 -17.06 -21.36
C VAL A 590 -10.40 -16.36 -20.05
N SER A 591 -11.71 -16.21 -19.80
CA SER A 591 -12.27 -15.51 -18.63
C SER A 591 -12.75 -16.45 -17.52
N ASP A 592 -12.64 -17.76 -17.71
CA ASP A 592 -13.14 -18.75 -16.75
C ASP A 592 -11.99 -19.35 -15.92
N ILE A 593 -12.28 -19.70 -14.67
CA ILE A 593 -11.49 -20.69 -13.96
C ILE A 593 -11.77 -22.05 -14.62
N SER A 594 -10.75 -22.72 -15.12
CA SER A 594 -10.89 -23.97 -15.86
C SER A 594 -10.03 -25.07 -15.25
N LEU A 595 -10.61 -26.25 -15.03
CA LEU A 595 -9.92 -27.43 -14.50
C LEU A 595 -10.14 -28.63 -15.43
N ILE A 596 -9.05 -29.32 -15.78
CA ILE A 596 -9.07 -30.62 -16.45
C ILE A 596 -8.58 -31.67 -15.47
N MET A 597 -9.34 -32.76 -15.33
CA MET A 597 -8.98 -33.91 -14.53
C MET A 597 -8.83 -35.12 -15.44
N TYR A 598 -7.62 -35.66 -15.56
CA TYR A 598 -7.40 -36.95 -16.21
C TYR A 598 -7.22 -38.05 -15.18
N GLN A 599 -7.95 -39.15 -15.34
CA GLN A 599 -7.65 -40.39 -14.62
C GLN A 599 -6.61 -41.17 -15.42
N LEU A 600 -5.45 -41.36 -14.82
CA LEU A 600 -4.40 -42.20 -15.36
C LEU A 600 -4.63 -43.65 -14.92
N THR A 601 -4.31 -44.62 -15.79
CA THR A 601 -4.32 -46.06 -15.44
C THR A 601 -3.32 -46.40 -14.35
N GLY A 602 -2.23 -45.63 -14.26
CA GLY A 602 -1.18 -45.80 -13.25
C GLY A 602 -0.23 -46.95 -13.53
N ASP A 603 -0.07 -47.34 -14.80
CA ASP A 603 0.77 -48.46 -15.23
C ASP A 603 2.23 -48.33 -14.75
N LYS A 604 2.79 -49.41 -14.19
CA LYS A 604 4.19 -49.42 -13.70
C LYS A 604 5.21 -49.18 -14.80
N GLU A 605 4.94 -49.65 -16.02
CA GLU A 605 5.78 -49.43 -17.21
C GLU A 605 5.90 -47.95 -17.58
N LEU A 606 4.90 -47.14 -17.19
CA LEU A 606 4.87 -45.71 -17.38
C LEU A 606 5.48 -44.93 -16.19
N GLY A 607 6.05 -45.64 -15.21
CA GLY A 607 6.75 -45.06 -14.06
C GLY A 607 5.86 -44.76 -12.84
N TRP A 608 4.63 -45.26 -12.82
CA TRP A 608 3.68 -45.08 -11.71
C TRP A 608 3.67 -46.27 -10.74
N SER A 609 2.83 -46.22 -9.71
CA SER A 609 2.76 -47.21 -8.63
C SER A 609 1.99 -48.49 -8.97
N GLY A 610 1.35 -48.58 -10.14
CA GLY A 610 0.46 -49.68 -10.52
C GLY A 610 -0.99 -49.50 -10.07
N LYS A 611 -1.38 -48.29 -9.62
CA LYS A 611 -2.75 -47.95 -9.21
C LYS A 611 -3.23 -46.71 -9.96
N PRO A 612 -4.52 -46.64 -10.35
CA PRO A 612 -5.09 -45.45 -10.96
C PRO A 612 -4.92 -44.22 -10.08
N LEU A 613 -4.78 -43.07 -10.72
CA LEU A 613 -4.64 -41.78 -10.04
C LEU A 613 -5.23 -40.66 -10.89
N TRP A 614 -5.63 -39.57 -10.25
CA TRP A 614 -6.11 -38.36 -10.90
C TRP A 614 -5.01 -37.32 -11.00
N MET A 615 -4.81 -36.81 -12.21
CA MET A 615 -3.88 -35.73 -12.52
C MET A 615 -4.66 -34.45 -12.86
N PRO A 616 -4.42 -33.33 -12.17
CA PRO A 616 -5.07 -32.05 -12.48
C PRO A 616 -4.28 -31.22 -13.49
N ASN A 617 -4.99 -30.48 -14.33
CA ASN A 617 -4.49 -29.30 -15.04
C ASN A 617 -5.44 -28.12 -14.82
N ILE A 618 -4.99 -27.06 -14.15
CA ILE A 618 -5.76 -25.85 -13.91
C ILE A 618 -5.26 -24.69 -14.78
N LYS A 619 -6.20 -23.88 -15.26
CA LYS A 619 -5.95 -22.59 -15.91
C LYS A 619 -6.83 -21.54 -15.25
N LEU A 620 -6.18 -20.50 -14.71
CA LEU A 620 -6.88 -19.34 -14.15
C LEU A 620 -7.17 -18.31 -15.26
N PRO A 621 -8.15 -17.42 -15.07
CA PRO A 621 -8.46 -16.37 -16.02
C PRO A 621 -7.22 -15.55 -16.41
N ASP A 622 -7.09 -15.18 -17.67
CA ASP A 622 -5.97 -14.37 -18.16
C ASP A 622 -5.99 -12.94 -17.58
N GLY A 623 -4.85 -12.25 -17.63
CA GLY A 623 -4.70 -10.85 -17.25
C GLY A 623 -4.18 -10.60 -15.83
N PHE A 624 -4.05 -11.64 -15.01
CA PHE A 624 -3.66 -11.53 -13.60
C PHE A 624 -2.40 -12.32 -13.26
N ILE A 625 -1.70 -11.88 -12.22
CA ILE A 625 -0.55 -12.56 -11.64
C ILE A 625 -0.74 -12.64 -10.13
N PHE A 626 -0.62 -13.85 -9.60
CA PHE A 626 -0.58 -14.16 -8.18
C PHE A 626 0.88 -14.28 -7.74
N TYR A 627 1.23 -13.61 -6.64
CA TYR A 627 2.56 -13.64 -6.06
C TYR A 627 2.50 -14.18 -4.64
N LYS A 628 3.38 -15.12 -4.33
CA LYS A 628 3.62 -15.60 -2.97
C LYS A 628 5.11 -15.86 -2.76
N MET A 629 5.59 -15.60 -1.55
CA MET A 629 6.95 -15.94 -1.15
C MET A 629 6.95 -17.28 -0.44
N GLU A 630 7.86 -18.17 -0.85
CA GLU A 630 8.14 -19.47 -0.20
C GLU A 630 8.88 -19.33 1.13
#